data_AF-A0AAW4WJR4-F1
#
_entry.id   AF-A0AAW4WJR4-F1
#
_cell.length_a   1.000
_cell.length_b   1.000
_cell.length_c   1.000
_cell.angle_alpha   90.00
_cell.angle_beta   90.00
_cell.angle_gamma   90.00
#
_symmetry.space_group_name_H-M   'P 1'
#
loop_
_entity.id
_entity.type
_entity.pdbx_description
1 polymer ?
#
loop_
_entity_poly.entity_id
_entity_poly.type
_entity_poly.pdbx_seq_one_letter_code
_entity_poly.pdbx_strand_id
1 'polypeptide(L)'
;MTKPIEGVSERILFCATEEFLEKGYSDASLRTIASKAGTTTGSIYSRFKDKEGLFAAIVGPVAEYMMNLFVKTQEEFHAVEPERQPKEMDDYVISGMDEMLDYIYDNFTAFQLLLEASYGTKFQNFVEQLAEVEAEYTYKFMEVIHFQNDEENEVTEEFIHIMTRALFDSMFEVVRHKMEKETAWKYIHMLEKFNYAGWNTILKFEV
;
A
#
# COMPACT_ATOMS: atom_id res chain seq x y z
N MET A 1 27.60 22.39 17.38
CA MET A 1 26.45 21.90 16.58
C MET A 1 25.46 23.04 16.45
N THR A 2 25.30 23.60 15.25
CA THR A 2 24.32 24.65 14.94
C THR A 2 22.91 24.05 15.00
N LYS A 3 22.03 24.63 15.81
CA LYS A 3 20.62 24.23 15.87
C LYS A 3 20.00 24.33 14.47
N PRO A 4 19.17 23.36 14.04
CA PRO A 4 18.40 23.47 12.81
C PRO A 4 17.58 24.77 12.82
N ILE A 5 17.68 25.56 11.74
CA ILE A 5 16.77 26.67 11.51
C ILE A 5 15.39 26.07 11.23
N GLU A 6 14.40 26.53 11.98
CA GLU A 6 12.98 26.14 11.87
C GLU A 6 12.46 26.44 10.45
N GLY A 7 11.71 25.53 9.82
CA GLY A 7 11.20 25.70 8.45
C GLY A 7 12.14 25.25 7.33
N VAL A 8 13.40 24.90 7.62
CA VAL A 8 14.33 24.38 6.59
C VAL A 8 14.02 22.93 6.23
N SER A 9 13.66 22.10 7.21
CA SER A 9 13.35 20.68 6.97
C SER A 9 12.09 20.52 6.12
N GLU A 10 11.06 21.31 6.41
CA GLU A 10 9.78 21.33 5.71
C GLU A 10 9.96 21.73 4.25
N ARG A 11 10.78 22.75 3.99
CA ARG A 11 11.11 23.19 2.63
C ARG A 11 11.98 22.19 1.87
N ILE A 12 12.91 21.52 2.55
CA ILE A 12 13.66 20.40 1.94
C ILE A 12 12.70 19.27 1.55
N LEU A 13 11.79 18.87 2.45
CA LEU A 13 10.81 17.81 2.20
C LEU A 13 9.91 18.17 1.03
N PHE A 14 9.37 19.38 0.99
CA PHE A 14 8.55 19.86 -0.13
C PHE A 14 9.29 19.78 -1.48
N CYS A 15 10.49 20.35 -1.58
CA CYS A 15 11.27 20.31 -2.82
C CYS A 15 11.73 18.88 -3.18
N ALA A 16 11.95 18.03 -2.19
CA ALA A 16 12.30 16.63 -2.39
C ALA A 16 11.10 15.86 -2.95
N THR A 17 9.90 16.05 -2.42
CA THR A 17 8.66 15.48 -2.94
C THR A 17 8.49 15.83 -4.42
N GLU A 18 8.64 17.10 -4.80
CA GLU A 18 8.53 17.51 -6.21
C GLU A 18 9.60 16.83 -7.10
N GLU A 19 10.85 16.79 -6.65
CA GLU A 19 11.94 16.16 -7.41
C GLU A 19 11.73 14.65 -7.58
N PHE A 20 11.30 13.96 -6.51
CA PHE A 20 11.05 12.52 -6.56
C PHE A 20 9.83 12.16 -7.41
N LEU A 21 8.78 12.99 -7.41
CA LEU A 21 7.64 12.81 -8.31
C LEU A 21 8.04 12.99 -9.78
N GLU A 22 8.94 13.93 -10.08
CA GLU A 22 9.33 14.22 -11.46
C GLU A 22 10.37 13.23 -12.02
N LYS A 23 11.30 12.76 -11.18
CA LYS A 23 12.48 11.98 -11.60
C LYS A 23 12.50 10.55 -11.08
N GLY A 24 11.61 10.19 -10.17
CA GLY A 24 11.76 8.97 -9.39
C GLY A 24 12.93 9.07 -8.39
N TYR A 25 13.02 8.12 -7.46
CA TYR A 25 14.10 8.10 -6.48
C TYR A 25 15.49 8.02 -7.11
N SER A 26 15.68 7.11 -8.07
CA SER A 26 16.98 6.82 -8.68
C SER A 26 17.62 8.06 -9.31
N ASP A 27 16.87 8.79 -10.14
CA ASP A 27 17.40 9.91 -10.92
C ASP A 27 17.29 11.27 -10.21
N ALA A 28 16.56 11.36 -9.11
CA ALA A 28 16.47 12.58 -8.31
C ALA A 28 17.83 13.04 -7.75
N SER A 29 18.06 14.36 -7.78
CA SER A 29 19.33 14.95 -7.34
C SER A 29 19.21 15.75 -6.05
N LEU A 30 19.97 15.34 -5.01
CA LEU A 30 20.08 16.11 -3.77
C LEU A 30 20.60 17.53 -3.98
N ARG A 31 21.40 17.77 -5.03
CA ARG A 31 21.88 19.11 -5.37
C ARG A 31 20.74 19.99 -5.91
N THR A 32 19.90 19.43 -6.78
CA THR A 32 18.71 20.14 -7.29
C THR A 32 17.75 20.46 -6.15
N ILE A 33 17.48 19.49 -5.27
CA ILE A 33 16.63 19.66 -4.08
C ILE A 33 17.20 20.78 -3.18
N ALA A 34 18.48 20.74 -2.84
CA ALA A 34 19.12 21.76 -2.01
C ALA A 34 19.01 23.16 -2.63
N SER A 35 19.24 23.25 -3.95
CA SER A 35 19.12 24.50 -4.72
C SER A 35 17.69 25.05 -4.69
N LYS A 36 16.68 24.22 -4.99
CA LYS A 36 15.26 24.60 -4.94
C LYS A 36 14.82 25.01 -3.52
N ALA A 37 15.33 24.31 -2.50
CA ALA A 37 15.03 24.58 -1.10
C ALA A 37 15.79 25.79 -0.50
N GLY A 38 16.69 26.43 -1.26
CA GLY A 38 17.49 27.56 -0.77
C GLY A 38 18.52 27.18 0.30
N THR A 39 19.06 25.96 0.26
CA THR A 39 20.00 25.42 1.25
C THR A 39 21.17 24.69 0.57
N THR A 40 22.00 24.00 1.35
CA THR A 40 23.12 23.19 0.84
C THR A 40 22.83 21.69 0.96
N THR A 41 23.49 20.88 0.13
CA THR A 41 23.44 19.42 0.27
C THR A 41 23.94 18.95 1.64
N GLY A 42 24.93 19.65 2.22
CA GLY A 42 25.38 19.41 3.59
C GLY A 42 24.27 19.58 4.64
N SER A 43 23.33 20.51 4.43
CA SER A 43 22.14 20.66 5.29
C SER A 43 21.20 19.45 5.20
N ILE A 44 21.01 18.90 4.00
CA ILE A 44 20.23 17.68 3.79
C ILE A 44 20.88 16.50 4.50
N TYR A 45 22.18 16.25 4.27
CA TYR A 45 22.91 15.16 4.92
C TYR A 45 22.88 15.28 6.44
N SER A 46 22.97 16.49 6.99
CA SER A 46 22.87 16.72 8.44
C SER A 46 21.49 16.39 9.03
N ARG A 47 20.41 16.38 8.24
CA ARG A 47 19.03 16.18 8.71
C ARG A 47 18.50 14.79 8.42
N PHE A 48 18.80 14.30 7.23
CA PHE A 48 18.21 13.09 6.66
C PHE A 48 19.24 12.01 6.38
N LYS A 49 20.52 12.23 6.73
CA LYS A 49 21.66 11.32 6.57
C LYS A 49 22.08 11.05 5.13
N ASP A 50 21.15 10.78 4.22
CA ASP A 50 21.38 10.46 2.81
C ASP A 50 20.09 10.67 1.98
N LYS A 51 20.11 10.27 0.70
CA LYS A 51 18.94 10.39 -0.19
C LYS A 51 17.80 9.45 0.22
N GLU A 52 18.12 8.25 0.70
CA GLU A 52 17.12 7.27 1.12
C GLU A 52 16.44 7.73 2.41
N GLY A 53 17.18 8.28 3.37
CA GLY A 53 16.62 8.86 4.59
C GLY A 53 15.73 10.07 4.32
N LEU A 54 16.03 10.86 3.28
CA LEU A 54 15.15 11.96 2.84
C LEU A 54 13.86 11.42 2.22
N PHE A 55 13.95 10.40 1.36
CA PHE A 55 12.78 9.74 0.79
C PHE A 55 11.91 9.08 1.87
N ALA A 56 12.55 8.35 2.80
CA ALA A 56 11.91 7.70 3.93
C ALA A 56 11.21 8.69 4.88
N ALA A 57 11.71 9.91 5.04
CA ALA A 57 11.04 10.94 5.83
C ALA A 57 9.71 11.40 5.20
N ILE A 58 9.52 11.18 3.89
CA ILE A 58 8.27 11.54 3.17
C ILE A 58 7.29 10.36 3.20
N VAL A 59 7.76 9.17 2.82
CA VAL A 59 6.85 8.02 2.61
C VAL A 59 6.78 7.05 3.78
N GLY A 60 7.79 7.05 4.65
CA GLY A 60 7.95 6.05 5.72
C GLY A 60 6.78 6.01 6.69
N PRO A 61 6.36 7.14 7.30
CA PRO A 61 5.21 7.16 8.19
C PRO A 61 3.93 6.68 7.51
N VAL A 62 3.75 7.02 6.23
CA VAL A 62 2.57 6.64 5.46
C VAL A 62 2.54 5.15 5.17
N ALA A 63 3.65 4.59 4.68
CA ALA A 63 3.78 3.17 4.38
C ALA A 63 3.65 2.30 5.64
N GLU A 64 4.29 2.70 6.74
CA GLU A 64 4.25 1.97 8.02
C GLU A 64 2.84 1.95 8.60
N TYR A 65 2.15 3.09 8.62
CA TYR A 65 0.77 3.13 9.08
C TYR A 65 -0.16 2.27 8.21
N MET A 66 -0.03 2.36 6.89
CA MET A 66 -0.85 1.56 5.98
C MET A 66 -0.64 0.06 6.20
N MET A 67 0.61 -0.38 6.31
CA MET A 67 0.92 -1.79 6.58
C MET A 67 0.38 -2.24 7.94
N ASN A 68 0.54 -1.43 8.99
CA ASN A 68 0.02 -1.75 10.31
C ASN A 68 -1.51 -1.81 10.34
N LEU A 69 -2.18 -0.87 9.66
CA LEU A 69 -3.63 -0.89 9.48
C LEU A 69 -4.05 -2.19 8.80
N PHE A 70 -3.42 -2.51 7.67
CA PHE A 70 -3.74 -3.68 6.88
C PHE A 70 -3.56 -4.98 7.68
N VAL A 71 -2.39 -5.19 8.30
CA VAL A 71 -2.13 -6.38 9.13
C VAL A 71 -3.11 -6.47 10.28
N LYS A 72 -3.42 -5.34 10.95
CA LYS A 72 -4.37 -5.32 12.06
C LYS A 72 -5.76 -5.75 11.61
N THR A 73 -6.24 -5.25 10.48
CA THR A 73 -7.55 -5.62 9.90
C THR A 73 -7.61 -7.14 9.65
N GLN A 74 -6.56 -7.71 9.08
CA GLN A 74 -6.45 -9.16 8.88
C GLN A 74 -6.43 -9.97 10.19
N GLU A 75 -5.64 -9.52 11.18
CA GLU A 75 -5.56 -10.14 12.49
C GLU A 75 -6.90 -10.11 13.24
N GLU A 76 -7.60 -8.98 13.19
CA GLU A 76 -8.91 -8.82 13.82
C GLU A 76 -9.95 -9.74 13.19
N PHE A 77 -9.97 -9.87 11.86
CA PHE A 77 -10.87 -10.81 11.18
C PHE A 77 -10.53 -12.26 11.46
N HIS A 78 -9.25 -12.63 11.41
CA HIS A 78 -8.82 -14.00 11.71
C HIS A 78 -9.10 -14.41 13.16
N ALA A 79 -9.15 -13.44 14.09
CA ALA A 79 -9.51 -13.67 15.49
C ALA A 79 -11.02 -13.85 15.73
N VAL A 80 -11.87 -13.57 14.74
CA VAL A 80 -13.32 -13.87 14.82
C VAL A 80 -13.50 -15.39 14.86
N GLU A 81 -14.51 -15.86 15.61
CA GLU A 81 -14.86 -17.28 15.70
C GLU A 81 -14.97 -17.91 14.29
N PRO A 82 -14.36 -19.09 14.04
CA PRO A 82 -14.30 -19.70 12.72
C PRO A 82 -15.65 -19.79 11.98
N GLU A 83 -16.73 -20.10 12.69
CA GLU A 83 -18.08 -20.23 12.11
C GLU A 83 -18.75 -18.89 11.74
N ARG A 84 -18.17 -17.77 12.20
CA ARG A 84 -18.62 -16.41 11.89
C ARG A 84 -17.83 -15.78 10.75
N GLN A 85 -16.57 -16.17 10.54
CA GLN A 85 -15.72 -15.59 9.49
C GLN A 85 -16.37 -15.58 8.09
N PRO A 86 -16.95 -16.69 7.57
CA PRO A 86 -17.60 -16.67 6.26
C PRO A 86 -18.78 -15.70 6.17
N LYS A 87 -19.50 -15.51 7.29
CA LYS A 87 -20.70 -14.66 7.38
C LYS A 87 -20.35 -13.19 7.44
N GLU A 88 -19.18 -12.86 7.98
CA GLU A 88 -18.69 -11.50 8.17
C GLU A 88 -17.69 -11.08 7.07
N MET A 89 -17.36 -11.98 6.15
CA MET A 89 -16.39 -11.73 5.08
C MET A 89 -16.77 -10.52 4.19
N ASP A 90 -18.05 -10.36 3.84
CA ASP A 90 -18.49 -9.24 2.98
C ASP A 90 -18.29 -7.90 3.69
N ASP A 91 -18.78 -7.78 4.93
CA ASP A 91 -18.61 -6.57 5.75
C ASP A 91 -17.12 -6.27 6.03
N TYR A 92 -16.32 -7.32 6.23
CA TYR A 92 -14.87 -7.23 6.44
C TYR A 92 -14.16 -6.63 5.22
N VAL A 93 -14.38 -7.18 4.02
CA VAL A 93 -13.71 -6.73 2.80
C VAL A 93 -14.12 -5.30 2.46
N ILE A 94 -15.42 -4.97 2.52
CA ILE A 94 -15.93 -3.63 2.21
C ILE A 94 -15.32 -2.59 3.17
N SER A 95 -15.41 -2.84 4.48
CA SER A 95 -14.94 -1.88 5.48
C SER A 95 -13.42 -1.67 5.45
N GLY A 96 -12.65 -2.75 5.26
CA GLY A 96 -11.20 -2.67 5.15
C GLY A 96 -10.74 -1.89 3.91
N MET A 97 -11.35 -2.15 2.76
CA MET A 97 -11.06 -1.42 1.51
C MET A 97 -11.37 0.07 1.62
N ASP A 98 -12.52 0.43 2.21
CA ASP A 98 -12.91 1.83 2.41
C ASP A 98 -11.91 2.59 3.29
N GLU A 99 -11.48 1.99 4.40
CA GLU A 99 -10.51 2.62 5.31
C GLU A 99 -9.14 2.80 4.63
N MET A 100 -8.70 1.81 3.86
CA MET A 100 -7.49 1.92 3.04
C MET A 100 -7.61 3.04 2.01
N LEU A 101 -8.72 3.11 1.28
CA LEU A 101 -8.92 4.12 0.25
C LEU A 101 -8.96 5.53 0.83
N ASP A 102 -9.63 5.72 1.96
CA ASP A 102 -9.65 6.99 2.67
C ASP A 102 -8.23 7.43 3.05
N TYR A 103 -7.46 6.52 3.65
CA TYR A 103 -6.08 6.81 4.05
C TYR A 103 -5.15 7.11 2.86
N ILE A 104 -5.35 6.41 1.73
CA ILE A 104 -4.63 6.66 0.48
C ILE A 104 -4.86 8.09 0.02
N TYR A 105 -6.13 8.54 -0.02
CA TYR A 105 -6.48 9.86 -0.52
C TYR A 105 -6.07 10.99 0.43
N ASP A 106 -6.05 10.75 1.74
CA ASP A 106 -5.50 11.70 2.72
C ASP A 106 -3.99 11.88 2.58
N ASN A 107 -3.29 10.89 2.01
CA ASN A 107 -1.84 10.87 1.82
C ASN A 107 -1.43 10.67 0.35
N PHE A 108 -2.25 11.14 -0.58
CA PHE A 108 -2.19 10.76 -2.00
C PHE A 108 -0.80 10.89 -2.63
N THR A 109 -0.12 12.01 -2.37
CA THR A 109 1.22 12.26 -2.90
C THR A 109 2.27 11.27 -2.37
N ALA A 110 2.17 10.84 -1.11
CA ALA A 110 3.07 9.83 -0.57
C ALA A 110 2.84 8.47 -1.23
N PHE A 111 1.58 8.11 -1.52
CA PHE A 111 1.26 6.90 -2.28
C PHE A 111 1.75 6.96 -3.73
N GLN A 112 1.65 8.12 -4.40
CA GLN A 112 2.26 8.29 -5.72
C GLN A 112 3.77 8.01 -5.68
N LEU A 113 4.48 8.53 -4.67
CA LEU A 113 5.90 8.27 -4.50
C LEU A 113 6.19 6.79 -4.21
N LEU A 114 5.40 6.15 -3.34
CA LEU A 114 5.55 4.73 -3.02
C LEU A 114 5.37 3.84 -4.26
N LEU A 115 4.40 4.16 -5.12
CA LEU A 115 4.02 3.34 -6.26
C LEU A 115 4.88 3.59 -7.50
N GLU A 116 5.29 4.84 -7.74
CA GLU A 116 5.92 5.24 -9.01
C GLU A 116 7.39 5.64 -8.85
N ALA A 117 7.82 6.04 -7.65
CA ALA A 117 9.14 6.63 -7.44
C ALA A 117 10.06 5.80 -6.53
N SER A 118 9.59 4.71 -5.92
CA SER A 118 10.31 4.01 -4.85
C SER A 118 11.38 3.02 -5.32
N TYR A 119 11.51 2.74 -6.62
CA TYR A 119 12.49 1.80 -7.16
C TYR A 119 13.92 2.13 -6.70
N GLY A 120 14.64 1.13 -6.20
CA GLY A 120 15.99 1.30 -5.64
C GLY A 120 16.02 1.75 -4.17
N THR A 121 14.86 1.82 -3.50
CA THR A 121 14.74 2.04 -2.05
C THR A 121 14.22 0.79 -1.35
N LYS A 122 14.32 0.75 -0.02
CA LYS A 122 13.63 -0.28 0.78
C LYS A 122 12.10 -0.35 0.60
N PHE A 123 11.48 0.68 0.03
CA PHE A 123 10.02 0.75 -0.19
C PHE A 123 9.58 0.20 -1.55
N GLN A 124 10.51 -0.20 -2.42
CA GLN A 124 10.19 -0.66 -3.78
C GLN A 124 9.24 -1.88 -3.82
N ASN A 125 9.24 -2.68 -2.75
CA ASN A 125 8.42 -3.89 -2.61
C ASN A 125 7.16 -3.65 -1.77
N PHE A 126 6.72 -2.40 -1.57
CA PHE A 126 5.58 -2.09 -0.71
C PHE A 126 4.30 -2.86 -1.11
N VAL A 127 3.96 -2.89 -2.40
CA VAL A 127 2.78 -3.62 -2.90
C VAL A 127 2.95 -5.13 -2.74
N GLU A 128 4.17 -5.63 -2.88
CA GLU A 128 4.47 -7.06 -2.69
C GLU A 128 4.21 -7.47 -1.24
N GLN A 129 4.64 -6.67 -0.28
CA GLN A 129 4.43 -6.95 1.14
C GLN A 129 2.94 -7.00 1.52
N LEU A 130 2.11 -6.14 0.93
CA LEU A 130 0.65 -6.21 1.10
C LEU A 130 0.09 -7.51 0.53
N ALA A 131 0.57 -7.90 -0.66
CA ALA A 131 0.13 -9.13 -1.31
C ALA A 131 0.55 -10.40 -0.55
N GLU A 132 1.75 -10.42 0.04
CA GLU A 132 2.23 -11.52 0.90
C GLU A 132 1.33 -11.69 2.14
N VAL A 133 1.00 -10.59 2.82
CA VAL A 133 0.10 -10.62 3.99
C VAL A 133 -1.29 -11.13 3.61
N GLU A 134 -1.90 -10.57 2.55
CA GLU A 134 -3.23 -10.99 2.09
C GLU A 134 -3.26 -12.47 1.68
N ALA A 135 -2.21 -12.96 1.00
CA ALA A 135 -2.10 -14.36 0.62
C ALA A 135 -2.03 -15.27 1.87
N GLU A 136 -1.24 -14.89 2.88
CA GLU A 136 -1.16 -15.63 4.15
C GLU A 136 -2.52 -15.72 4.85
N TYR A 137 -3.28 -14.64 4.90
CA TYR A 137 -4.59 -14.63 5.55
C TYR A 137 -5.68 -15.31 4.73
N THR A 138 -5.59 -15.27 3.41
CA THR A 138 -6.46 -16.08 2.53
C THR A 138 -6.25 -17.57 2.82
N TYR A 139 -5.01 -18.00 3.04
CA TYR A 139 -4.70 -19.36 3.46
C TYR A 139 -5.33 -19.76 4.79
N LYS A 140 -5.16 -18.91 5.80
CA LYS A 140 -5.78 -19.14 7.12
C LYS A 140 -7.30 -19.23 7.00
N PHE A 141 -7.91 -18.42 6.14
CA PHE A 141 -9.35 -18.50 5.89
C PHE A 141 -9.75 -19.81 5.18
N MET A 142 -8.96 -20.29 4.22
CA MET A 142 -9.18 -21.58 3.57
C MET A 142 -9.15 -22.76 4.55
N GLU A 143 -8.26 -22.72 5.54
CA GLU A 143 -8.22 -23.71 6.63
C GLU A 143 -9.51 -23.69 7.48
N VAL A 144 -10.02 -22.49 7.78
CA VAL A 144 -11.26 -22.26 8.54
C VAL A 144 -12.48 -22.85 7.82
N ILE A 145 -12.60 -22.64 6.51
CA ILE A 145 -13.71 -23.21 5.71
C ILE A 145 -13.47 -24.67 5.32
N HIS A 146 -12.38 -25.29 5.80
CA HIS A 146 -11.98 -26.65 5.47
C HIS A 146 -11.93 -26.92 3.96
N PHE A 147 -11.43 -25.94 3.20
CA PHE A 147 -11.31 -26.05 1.74
C PHE A 147 -10.44 -27.27 1.37
N GLN A 148 -10.88 -28.03 0.38
CA GLN A 148 -10.16 -29.19 -0.14
C GLN A 148 -10.03 -29.05 -1.65
N ASN A 149 -8.79 -29.16 -2.15
CA ASN A 149 -8.56 -29.24 -3.58
C ASN A 149 -9.23 -30.49 -4.15
N ASP A 150 -9.79 -30.37 -5.36
CA ASP A 150 -10.31 -31.48 -6.15
C ASP A 150 -9.67 -31.50 -7.56
N GLU A 151 -10.01 -32.49 -8.39
CA GLU A 151 -9.42 -32.65 -9.73
C GLU A 151 -9.69 -31.46 -10.67
N GLU A 152 -10.72 -30.65 -10.41
CA GLU A 152 -11.12 -29.50 -11.23
C GLU A 152 -10.76 -28.14 -10.59
N ASN A 153 -10.59 -28.08 -9.27
CA ASN A 153 -10.36 -26.86 -8.50
C ASN A 153 -9.18 -27.03 -7.54
N GLU A 154 -7.96 -26.96 -8.09
CA GLU A 154 -6.73 -26.86 -7.30
C GLU A 154 -6.38 -25.38 -7.09
N VAL A 155 -6.48 -24.92 -5.83
CA VAL A 155 -6.02 -23.59 -5.41
C VAL A 155 -4.65 -23.74 -4.75
N THR A 156 -3.64 -23.11 -5.34
CA THR A 156 -2.24 -23.16 -4.91
C THR A 156 -1.76 -21.81 -4.36
N GLU A 157 -0.60 -21.80 -3.70
CA GLU A 157 -0.03 -20.58 -3.09
C GLU A 157 0.35 -19.58 -4.15
N GLU A 158 0.93 -20.08 -5.24
CA GLU A 158 1.22 -19.31 -6.43
C GLU A 158 -0.05 -18.67 -7.00
N PHE A 159 -1.16 -19.41 -7.09
CA PHE A 159 -2.41 -18.88 -7.62
C PHE A 159 -3.00 -17.78 -6.74
N ILE A 160 -3.08 -18.00 -5.42
CA ILE A 160 -3.56 -16.98 -4.46
C ILE A 160 -2.70 -15.74 -4.57
N HIS A 161 -1.37 -15.90 -4.51
CA HIS A 161 -0.44 -14.79 -4.61
C HIS A 161 -0.60 -14.02 -5.93
N ILE A 162 -0.77 -14.70 -7.08
CA ILE A 162 -1.03 -14.05 -8.37
C ILE A 162 -2.31 -13.21 -8.33
N MET A 163 -3.40 -13.78 -7.81
CA MET A 163 -4.71 -13.12 -7.76
C MET A 163 -4.71 -11.92 -6.81
N THR A 164 -4.15 -12.11 -5.62
CA THR A 164 -3.96 -11.07 -4.62
C THR A 164 -3.07 -9.94 -5.12
N ARG A 165 -1.97 -10.26 -5.79
CA ARG A 165 -1.10 -9.25 -6.41
C ARG A 165 -1.84 -8.46 -7.48
N ALA A 166 -2.61 -9.14 -8.33
CA ALA A 166 -3.43 -8.50 -9.36
C ALA A 166 -4.51 -7.58 -8.77
N LEU A 167 -5.11 -7.95 -7.64
CA LEU A 167 -6.06 -7.09 -6.90
C LEU A 167 -5.39 -5.79 -6.46
N PHE A 168 -4.25 -5.86 -5.75
CA PHE A 168 -3.57 -4.65 -5.29
C PHE A 168 -3.07 -3.79 -6.44
N ASP A 169 -2.50 -4.38 -7.49
CA ASP A 169 -2.07 -3.61 -8.65
C ASP A 169 -3.25 -2.91 -9.32
N SER A 170 -4.42 -3.57 -9.44
CA SER A 170 -5.65 -2.97 -9.96
C SER A 170 -6.20 -1.86 -9.06
N MET A 171 -6.16 -2.05 -7.73
CA MET A 171 -6.58 -1.05 -6.76
C MET A 171 -5.73 0.22 -6.89
N PHE A 172 -4.40 0.07 -6.97
CA PHE A 172 -3.49 1.21 -7.02
C PHE A 172 -3.50 1.96 -8.37
N GLU A 173 -4.15 1.43 -9.42
CA GLU A 173 -4.36 2.17 -10.67
C GLU A 173 -5.11 3.48 -10.47
N VAL A 174 -5.99 3.58 -9.47
CA VAL A 174 -6.70 4.84 -9.18
C VAL A 174 -5.73 5.95 -8.76
N VAL A 175 -4.63 5.58 -8.09
CA VAL A 175 -3.56 6.50 -7.69
C VAL A 175 -2.67 6.83 -8.89
N ARG A 176 -2.25 5.81 -9.65
CA ARG A 176 -1.38 5.97 -10.83
C ARG A 176 -2.03 6.85 -11.91
N HIS A 177 -3.34 6.70 -12.10
CA HIS A 177 -4.11 7.51 -13.02
C HIS A 177 -4.62 8.85 -12.45
N LYS A 178 -4.28 9.16 -11.19
CA LYS A 178 -4.65 10.43 -10.54
C LYS A 178 -6.16 10.68 -10.57
N MET A 179 -6.94 9.63 -10.32
CA MET A 179 -8.39 9.70 -10.38
C MET A 179 -8.93 10.48 -9.17
N GLU A 180 -10.02 11.22 -9.39
CA GLU A 180 -10.78 11.86 -8.31
C GLU A 180 -11.31 10.81 -7.32
N LYS A 181 -11.34 11.14 -6.02
CA LYS A 181 -11.71 10.21 -4.94
C LYS A 181 -13.06 9.54 -5.17
N GLU A 182 -14.05 10.30 -5.64
CA GLU A 182 -15.39 9.77 -5.93
C GLU A 182 -15.39 8.71 -7.04
N THR A 183 -14.57 8.90 -8.08
CA THR A 183 -14.43 7.94 -9.18
C THR A 183 -13.66 6.71 -8.72
N ALA A 184 -12.58 6.90 -7.97
CA ALA A 184 -11.80 5.81 -7.41
C ALA A 184 -12.65 4.93 -6.49
N TRP A 185 -13.43 5.53 -5.59
CA TRP A 185 -14.36 4.83 -4.71
C TRP A 185 -15.30 3.93 -5.50
N LYS A 186 -15.93 4.44 -6.57
CA LYS A 186 -16.83 3.65 -7.44
C LYS A 186 -16.10 2.47 -8.09
N TYR A 187 -14.88 2.67 -8.58
CA TYR A 187 -14.12 1.61 -9.25
C TYR A 187 -13.58 0.56 -8.28
N ILE A 188 -13.12 0.96 -7.09
CA ILE A 188 -12.69 0.01 -6.05
C ILE A 188 -13.86 -0.90 -5.65
N HIS A 189 -15.05 -0.36 -5.41
CA HIS A 189 -16.23 -1.19 -5.11
C HIS A 189 -16.62 -2.14 -6.25
N MET A 190 -16.39 -1.75 -7.50
CA MET A 190 -16.61 -2.65 -8.64
C MET A 190 -15.57 -3.77 -8.69
N LEU A 191 -14.29 -3.44 -8.45
CA LEU A 191 -13.19 -4.40 -8.39
C LEU A 191 -13.39 -5.40 -7.24
N GLU A 192 -13.82 -4.91 -6.10
CA GLU A 192 -14.13 -5.71 -4.92
C GLU A 192 -15.23 -6.72 -5.22
N LYS A 193 -16.39 -6.27 -5.72
CA LYS A 193 -17.50 -7.16 -6.09
C LYS A 193 -17.08 -8.22 -7.09
N PHE A 194 -16.23 -7.86 -8.05
CA PHE A 194 -15.69 -8.81 -9.03
C PHE A 194 -14.78 -9.85 -8.36
N ASN A 195 -13.85 -9.42 -7.50
CA ASN A 195 -12.93 -10.33 -6.81
C ASN A 195 -13.64 -11.22 -5.79
N TYR A 196 -14.53 -10.65 -4.97
CA TYR A 196 -15.33 -11.40 -4.00
C TYR A 196 -16.18 -12.47 -4.69
N ALA A 197 -16.89 -12.14 -5.78
CA ALA A 197 -17.67 -13.11 -6.53
C ALA A 197 -16.78 -14.21 -7.15
N GLY A 198 -15.59 -13.86 -7.63
CA GLY A 198 -14.60 -14.81 -8.14
C GLY A 198 -14.14 -15.79 -7.05
N TRP A 199 -13.71 -15.27 -5.91
CA TRP A 199 -13.27 -16.08 -4.77
C TRP A 199 -14.38 -16.94 -4.20
N ASN A 200 -15.60 -16.40 -4.04
CA ASN A 200 -16.74 -17.20 -3.59
C ASN A 200 -17.06 -18.33 -4.59
N THR A 201 -16.93 -18.09 -5.90
CA THR A 201 -17.11 -19.15 -6.91
C THR A 201 -16.07 -20.27 -6.80
N ILE A 202 -14.80 -19.91 -6.53
CA ILE A 202 -13.68 -20.86 -6.42
C ILE A 202 -13.72 -21.62 -5.09
N LEU A 203 -13.85 -20.90 -3.98
CA LEU A 203 -13.75 -21.42 -2.62
C LEU A 203 -15.08 -21.96 -2.08
N LYS A 204 -16.21 -21.56 -2.68
CA LYS A 204 -17.57 -22.02 -2.34
C LYS A 204 -17.90 -21.88 -0.85
N PHE A 205 -17.48 -20.79 -0.21
CA PHE A 205 -17.84 -20.52 1.18
C PHE A 205 -19.27 -19.98 1.24
N GLU A 206 -20.18 -20.73 1.88
CA GLU A 206 -21.57 -20.29 2.07
C GLU A 206 -21.63 -19.17 3.13
N VAL A 207 -22.35 -18.09 2.79
CA VAL A 207 -22.73 -16.99 3.71
C VAL A 207 -23.93 -17.40 4.54
#